data_AF-A0A227J4H3-F1
#
_entry.id   AF-A0A227J4H3-F1
#
_cell.length_a   1.000
_cell.length_b   1.000
_cell.length_c   1.000
_cell.angle_alpha   90.00
_cell.angle_beta   90.00
_cell.angle_gamma   90.00
#
_symmetry.space_group_name_H-M   'P 1'
#
loop_
_entity.id
_entity.type
_entity.pdbx_description
1 polymer ?
#
loop_
_entity_poly.entity_id
_entity_poly.type
_entity_poly.pdbx_seq_one_letter_code
_entity_poly.pdbx_strand_id
1 'polypeptide(L)'
;MLPLIYHSIYSRLELPEGHRYPIMKYQYLYEEVRRDVQAEWVQFFEPQALSIEAIKRVHDADYVDLLAQGNMPAAKMRRIGFPWSEALITRTLTSAAGTLLTA
;
A
#
# COMPACT_ATOMS: atom_id res chain seq x y z
N MET A 1 15.93 -10.71 -16.26
CA MET A 1 14.61 -10.80 -15.62
C MET A 1 14.16 -9.40 -15.25
N LEU A 2 12.94 -9.03 -15.57
CA LEU A 2 12.31 -7.77 -15.14
C LEU A 2 11.92 -7.90 -13.66
N PRO A 3 12.45 -7.06 -12.75
CA PRO A 3 12.01 -7.04 -11.36
C PRO A 3 10.59 -6.48 -11.25
N LEU A 4 9.72 -7.20 -10.55
CA LEU A 4 8.35 -6.79 -10.26
C LEU A 4 8.16 -6.75 -8.74
N ILE A 5 7.57 -5.67 -8.24
CA ILE A 5 7.35 -5.50 -6.81
C ILE A 5 5.90 -5.83 -6.46
N TYR A 6 5.69 -6.80 -5.58
CA TYR A 6 4.36 -7.20 -5.15
C TYR A 6 4.36 -7.58 -3.67
N HIS A 7 3.32 -7.14 -2.96
CA HIS A 7 3.02 -7.60 -1.61
C HIS A 7 1.52 -7.88 -1.51
N SER A 8 1.14 -9.01 -0.91
CA SER A 8 -0.26 -9.42 -0.79
C SER A 8 -1.15 -8.38 -0.07
N ILE A 9 -0.61 -7.70 0.95
CA ILE A 9 -1.26 -6.59 1.67
C ILE A 9 -1.86 -5.49 0.78
N TYR A 10 -1.40 -5.31 -0.46
CA TYR A 10 -1.95 -4.31 -1.37
C TYR A 10 -3.45 -4.48 -1.63
N SER A 11 -3.93 -5.73 -1.53
CA SER A 11 -5.33 -6.12 -1.75
C SER A 11 -6.08 -6.54 -0.49
N ARG A 12 -5.41 -6.63 0.68
CA ARG A 12 -5.99 -7.21 1.92
C ARG A 12 -6.71 -6.20 2.83
N LEU A 13 -6.79 -4.92 2.46
CA LEU A 13 -7.55 -3.96 3.26
C LEU A 13 -9.04 -4.17 3.01
N GLU A 14 -9.79 -4.48 4.06
CA GLU A 14 -11.23 -4.58 4.02
C GLU A 14 -11.86 -3.20 3.81
N LEU A 15 -12.79 -3.11 2.87
CA LEU A 15 -13.49 -1.88 2.54
C LEU A 15 -14.99 -2.12 2.66
N PRO A 16 -15.77 -1.11 3.10
CA PRO A 16 -17.23 -1.21 3.14
C PRO A 16 -17.82 -1.59 1.78
N GLU A 17 -18.95 -2.27 1.80
CA GLU A 17 -19.70 -2.57 0.59
C GLU A 17 -19.99 -1.28 -0.22
N GLY A 18 -19.85 -1.36 -1.54
CA GLY A 18 -20.02 -0.21 -2.43
C GLY A 18 -18.84 0.78 -2.45
N HIS A 19 -17.75 0.51 -1.74
CA HIS A 19 -16.54 1.34 -1.84
C HIS A 19 -15.96 1.32 -3.25
N ARG A 20 -15.69 2.50 -3.83
CA ARG A 20 -15.32 2.65 -5.25
C ARG A 20 -13.87 2.29 -5.59
N TYR A 21 -13.01 2.16 -4.58
CA TYR A 21 -11.60 1.80 -4.81
C TYR A 21 -11.46 0.31 -5.16
N PRO A 22 -10.95 -0.04 -6.36
CA PRO A 22 -10.85 -1.42 -6.83
C PRO A 22 -9.64 -2.13 -6.18
N ILE A 23 -9.75 -2.47 -4.90
CA ILE A 23 -8.60 -2.94 -4.11
C ILE A 23 -7.99 -4.25 -4.63
N MET A 24 -8.80 -5.12 -5.21
CA MET A 24 -8.36 -6.41 -5.73
C MET A 24 -7.48 -6.32 -6.99
N LYS A 25 -7.39 -5.16 -7.65
CA LYS A 25 -6.66 -5.01 -8.92
C LYS A 25 -5.19 -5.46 -8.82
N TYR A 26 -4.55 -5.28 -7.67
CA TYR A 26 -3.15 -5.66 -7.48
C TYR A 26 -2.97 -7.17 -7.42
N GLN A 27 -3.89 -7.87 -6.74
CA GLN A 27 -3.87 -9.32 -6.66
C GLN A 27 -4.18 -9.93 -8.02
N TYR A 28 -5.21 -9.42 -8.71
CA TYR A 28 -5.55 -9.90 -10.05
C TYR A 28 -4.41 -9.67 -11.03
N LEU A 29 -3.78 -8.49 -11.05
CA LEU A 29 -2.62 -8.26 -11.90
C LEU A 29 -1.46 -9.23 -11.59
N TYR A 30 -1.18 -9.47 -10.30
CA TYR A 30 -0.16 -10.44 -9.90
C TYR A 30 -0.49 -11.86 -10.38
N GLU A 31 -1.74 -12.30 -10.23
CA GLU A 31 -2.20 -13.63 -10.68
C GLU A 31 -2.11 -13.77 -12.20
N GLU A 32 -2.53 -12.75 -12.95
CA GLU A 32 -2.46 -12.72 -14.42
C GLU A 32 -1.01 -12.76 -14.91
N VAL A 33 -0.10 -11.97 -14.31
CA VAL A 33 1.33 -12.03 -14.65
C VAL A 33 1.91 -13.41 -14.38
N ARG A 34 1.57 -14.04 -13.25
CA ARG A 34 2.05 -15.39 -12.93
C ARG A 34 1.51 -16.47 -13.85
N ARG A 35 0.35 -16.25 -14.46
CA ARG A 35 -0.28 -17.17 -15.40
C ARG A 35 0.29 -17.00 -16.82
N ASP A 36 0.44 -15.77 -17.28
CA ASP A 36 0.66 -15.48 -18.70
C ASP A 36 2.12 -15.15 -19.03
N VAL A 37 2.96 -14.81 -18.04
CA VAL A 37 4.37 -14.47 -18.24
C VAL A 37 5.27 -15.64 -17.81
N GLN A 38 6.23 -15.98 -18.68
CA GLN A 38 7.23 -17.00 -18.40
C GLN A 38 8.06 -16.62 -17.17
N ALA A 39 8.27 -17.58 -16.26
CA ALA A 39 8.92 -17.34 -14.97
C ALA A 39 10.38 -16.87 -15.11
N GLU A 40 11.06 -17.25 -16.19
CA GLU A 40 12.40 -16.80 -16.54
C GLU A 40 12.47 -15.34 -17.00
N TRP A 41 11.34 -14.68 -17.29
CA TRP A 41 11.31 -13.30 -17.75
C TRP A 41 11.12 -12.31 -16.61
N VAL A 42 10.52 -12.72 -15.48
CA VAL A 42 10.16 -11.83 -14.38
C VAL A 42 10.60 -12.39 -13.02
N GLN A 43 11.04 -11.50 -12.13
CA GLN A 43 11.38 -11.86 -10.75
C GLN A 43 10.54 -11.01 -9.80
N PHE A 44 9.82 -11.65 -8.88
CA PHE A 44 9.05 -10.93 -7.86
C PHE A 44 9.89 -10.63 -6.61
N PHE A 45 9.72 -9.43 -6.09
CA PHE A 45 10.30 -8.98 -4.82
C PHE A 45 9.20 -8.43 -3.91
N GLU A 46 9.31 -8.71 -2.62
CA GLU A 46 8.36 -8.26 -1.61
C GLU A 46 9.00 -7.15 -0.75
N PRO A 47 8.42 -5.95 -0.70
CA PRO A 47 8.94 -4.85 0.09
C PRO A 47 8.57 -4.99 1.57
N GLN A 48 9.42 -4.45 2.44
CA GLN A 48 9.14 -4.29 3.87
C GLN A 48 8.60 -2.89 4.14
N ALA A 49 7.57 -2.77 4.98
CA ALA A 49 6.98 -1.47 5.35
C ALA A 49 8.03 -0.44 5.79
N LEU A 50 7.88 0.81 5.32
CA LEU A 50 8.70 1.92 5.78
C LEU A 50 8.41 2.25 7.25
N SER A 51 9.42 2.76 7.96
CA SER A 51 9.22 3.35 9.27
C SER A 51 8.50 4.70 9.15
N ILE A 52 7.75 5.06 10.19
CA ILE A 52 7.11 6.39 10.30
C ILE A 52 8.15 7.51 10.17
N GLU A 53 9.32 7.36 10.79
CA GLU A 53 10.40 8.33 10.69
C GLU A 53 10.92 8.52 9.26
N ALA A 54 10.94 7.45 8.44
CA ALA A 54 11.29 7.58 7.03
C ALA A 54 10.27 8.42 6.25
N ILE A 55 8.98 8.30 6.56
CA ILE A 55 7.88 9.07 5.95
C ILE A 55 7.95 10.55 6.37
N LYS A 56 8.25 10.83 7.63
CA LYS A 56 8.39 12.20 8.16
C LYS A 56 9.51 13.02 7.50
N ARG A 57 10.48 12.38 6.83
CA ARG A 57 11.51 13.09 6.07
C ARG A 57 10.97 13.80 4.82
N VAL A 58 9.78 13.43 4.35
CA VAL A 58 9.19 13.97 3.11
C VAL A 58 7.77 14.51 3.28
N HIS A 59 7.11 14.19 4.40
CA HIS A 59 5.79 14.69 4.76
C HIS A 59 5.83 15.47 6.08
N ASP A 60 4.84 16.34 6.27
CA ASP A 60 4.62 17.03 7.54
C ASP A 60 4.47 16.04 8.71
N ALA A 61 5.24 16.25 9.78
CA ALA A 61 5.34 15.31 10.89
C ALA A 61 4.01 15.16 11.65
N ASP A 62 3.32 16.28 11.90
CA ASP A 62 2.04 16.29 12.61
C ASP A 62 0.97 15.53 11.80
N TYR A 63 0.94 15.71 10.48
CA TYR A 63 0.05 14.95 9.60
C TYR A 63 0.29 13.44 9.69
N VAL A 64 1.57 13.02 9.64
CA VAL A 64 1.95 11.61 9.70
C VAL A 64 1.56 11.01 11.05
N ASP A 65 1.86 11.70 12.16
CA ASP A 65 1.53 11.22 13.50
C ASP A 65 0.03 11.11 13.72
N LEU A 66 -0.75 12.12 13.33
CA LEU A 66 -2.21 12.08 13.41
C LEU A 66 -2.80 10.92 12.61
N LEU A 67 -2.29 10.66 11.41
CA LEU A 67 -2.77 9.55 10.57
C LEU A 67 -2.35 8.20 11.13
N ALA A 68 -1.08 8.03 11.49
CA ALA A 68 -0.55 6.75 11.98
C ALA A 68 -1.20 6.31 13.30
N GLN A 69 -1.54 7.26 14.18
CA GLN A 69 -2.15 6.99 15.48
C GLN A 69 -3.68 6.93 15.45
N GLY A 70 -4.33 7.20 14.31
CA GLY A 70 -5.79 7.23 14.21
C GLY A 70 -6.45 8.45 14.83
N ASN A 71 -5.67 9.49 15.13
CA ASN A 71 -6.13 10.74 15.75
C ASN A 71 -6.55 11.80 14.72
N MET A 72 -6.54 11.47 13.43
CA MET A 72 -6.90 12.37 12.35
C MET A 72 -8.37 12.81 12.45
N PRO A 73 -8.67 14.12 12.45
CA PRO A 73 -10.04 14.61 12.50
C PRO A 73 -10.93 14.00 11.42
N ALA A 74 -12.18 13.68 11.77
CA ALA A 74 -13.10 12.96 10.87
C ALA A 74 -13.27 13.62 9.49
N ALA A 75 -13.27 14.95 9.42
CA ALA A 75 -13.32 15.68 8.15
C ALA A 75 -12.10 15.43 7.26
N LYS A 76 -10.89 15.33 7.85
CA LYS A 76 -9.66 15.01 7.14
C LYS A 76 -9.61 13.53 6.74
N MET A 77 -10.04 12.61 7.62
CA MET A 77 -10.17 11.18 7.27
C MET A 77 -11.15 10.94 6.12
N ARG A 78 -12.29 11.63 6.07
CA ARG A 78 -13.21 11.55 4.93
C ARG A 78 -12.56 11.97 3.60
N ARG A 79 -11.61 12.91 3.63
CA ARG A 79 -10.85 13.33 2.43
C ARG A 79 -9.82 12.29 2.01
N ILE A 80 -9.24 11.53 2.95
CA ILE A 80 -8.38 10.39 2.64
C ILE A 80 -9.16 9.31 1.88
N GLY A 81 -10.46 9.18 2.17
CA GLY A 81 -11.36 8.31 1.42
C GLY A 81 -11.21 6.84 1.76
N PHE A 82 -10.55 6.51 2.87
CA PHE A 82 -10.46 5.16 3.41
C PHE A 82 -10.84 5.17 4.90
N PRO A 83 -11.54 4.13 5.40
CA PRO A 83 -11.72 3.96 6.84
C PRO A 83 -10.36 3.74 7.50
N TRP A 84 -10.12 4.42 8.61
CA TRP A 84 -8.88 4.21 9.35
C TRP A 84 -8.84 2.79 9.95
N SER A 85 -7.68 2.14 9.86
CA SER A 85 -7.35 0.90 10.56
C SER A 85 -5.83 0.73 10.60
N GLU A 86 -5.32 -0.08 11.53
CA GLU A 86 -3.89 -0.45 11.51
C GLU A 86 -3.49 -1.12 10.19
N ALA A 87 -4.40 -1.91 9.61
CA ALA A 87 -4.21 -2.52 8.29
C ALA A 87 -4.05 -1.48 7.17
N LEU A 88 -4.79 -0.37 7.20
CA LEU A 88 -4.61 0.75 6.26
C LEU A 88 -3.21 1.34 6.40
N ILE A 89 -2.74 1.56 7.62
CA ILE A 89 -1.42 2.17 7.87
C ILE A 89 -0.32 1.23 7.37
N THR A 90 -0.32 -0.04 7.78
CA THR A 90 0.66 -1.04 7.32
C THR A 90 0.65 -1.15 5.80
N ARG A 91 -0.54 -1.24 5.17
CA ARG A 91 -0.67 -1.29 3.70
C ARG A 91 -0.05 -0.04 3.03
N THR A 92 -0.30 1.14 3.59
CA THR A 92 0.19 2.41 3.03
C THR A 92 1.71 2.49 3.10
N LEU A 93 2.30 2.10 4.24
CA LEU A 93 3.75 2.07 4.43
C LEU A 93 4.42 1.02 3.53
N THR A 94 3.83 -0.16 3.38
CA THR A 94 4.33 -1.20 2.46
C THR A 94 4.22 -0.78 1.00
N SER A 95 3.14 -0.09 0.61
CA SER A 95 2.99 0.43 -0.75
C SER A 95 4.05 1.47 -1.10
N ALA A 96 4.38 2.36 -0.15
CA ALA A 96 5.44 3.33 -0.32
C ALA A 96 6.82 2.65 -0.40
N ALA A 97 7.07 1.64 0.45
CA ALA A 97 8.28 0.83 0.38
C ALA A 97 8.44 0.13 -0.98
N GLY A 98 7.34 -0.34 -1.56
CA GLY A 98 7.36 -0.95 -2.89
C GLY A 98 7.84 0.00 -3.97
N THR A 99 7.54 1.29 -3.86
CA THR A 99 8.07 2.32 -4.76
C THR A 99 9.56 2.59 -4.49
N LEU A 100 9.98 2.61 -3.22
CA LEU A 100 11.39 2.80 -2.89
C LEU A 100 12.27 1.64 -3.40
N LEU A 101 11.75 0.42 -3.41
CA LEU A 101 12.48 -0.77 -3.86
C LEU A 101 12.74 -0.79 -5.39
N THR A 102 12.11 0.12 -6.16
CA THR A 102 12.40 0.27 -7.60
C THR A 102 13.51 1.29 -7.91
N ALA A 103 14.07 1.96 -6.88
CA ALA A 103 15.08 3.00 -7.03
C ALA A 103 16.49 2.43 -7.28
#